data_AF-A0A4S2RV59-F1
#
_entry.id   AF-A0A4S2RV59-F1
#
_cell.length_a   1.000
_cell.length_b   1.000
_cell.length_c   1.000
_cell.angle_alpha   90.00
_cell.angle_beta   90.00
_cell.angle_gamma   90.00
#
_symmetry.space_group_name_H-M   'P 1'
#
loop_
_entity.id
_entity.type
_entity.pdbx_description
1 polymer ?
#
loop_
_entity_poly.entity_id
_entity_poly.type
_entity_poly.pdbx_seq_one_letter_code
_entity_poly.pdbx_strand_id
1 'polypeptide(L)'
;MSATYPADDDGERPGRIMSGEMAEQPAVLRRILERGAPAVRETAERIAARKPRFVLLTARGTSDNAALYAKYLLEITMGLPCGLASMSTTTAYGAKPDLRDVLVITVSQSGGSPDLVASTRAAREAGAVTLAVTNNPDSPLAAVSEYHIDILAGPEKALPATKTYTASLLSLYLFVEGLRGGDGAAAGVLPGLAEEVLARKDEVKALASRYRFAERMVITSRGYGYPTAKEAALKLMETSYIPALSYSGADLLHGPLAMVDNISPVIAVVTDGRGGEALQPVLDRLRGRGADLFVVGPRAQVDAASAGFVLPTAGVAEEVQPVLEILPLQMLAYEVTIARGQDPDAPRALAKVTETR
;
A
#
# COMPACT_ATOMS: atom_id res chain seq x y z
N MET A 1 56.84 -3.14 -8.14
CA MET A 1 55.87 -3.60 -7.14
C MET A 1 54.54 -2.92 -7.45
N SER A 2 53.66 -3.60 -8.17
CA SER A 2 52.33 -3.10 -8.52
C SER A 2 51.43 -3.32 -7.31
N ALA A 3 51.02 -2.24 -6.65
CA ALA A 3 50.03 -2.28 -5.59
C ALA A 3 48.64 -2.43 -6.24
N THR A 4 48.16 -3.66 -6.28
CA THR A 4 46.76 -3.97 -6.57
C THR A 4 45.92 -3.45 -5.42
N TYR A 5 45.10 -2.41 -5.67
CA TYR A 5 43.99 -2.08 -4.79
C TYR A 5 43.01 -3.27 -4.80
N PRO A 6 42.48 -3.71 -3.64
CA PRO A 6 41.39 -4.67 -3.66
C PRO A 6 40.19 -4.00 -4.33
N ALA A 7 39.61 -4.70 -5.30
CA ALA A 7 38.32 -4.33 -5.87
C ALA A 7 37.30 -4.29 -4.73
N ASP A 8 36.54 -3.20 -4.62
CA ASP A 8 35.35 -3.15 -3.79
C ASP A 8 34.43 -4.31 -4.21
N ASP A 9 34.20 -5.22 -3.27
CA ASP A 9 33.21 -6.28 -3.38
C ASP A 9 31.83 -5.63 -3.33
N ASP A 10 31.31 -5.23 -4.49
CA ASP A 10 30.02 -4.54 -4.68
C ASP A 10 28.81 -5.50 -4.50
N GLY A 11 28.99 -6.57 -3.70
CA GLY A 11 28.07 -7.69 -3.50
C GLY A 11 27.20 -7.65 -2.25
N GLU A 12 27.56 -6.91 -1.19
CA GLU A 12 26.97 -7.11 0.15
C GLU A 12 26.56 -5.81 0.87
N ARG A 13 25.77 -4.93 0.23
CA ARG A 13 25.14 -3.81 0.96
C ARG A 13 23.73 -4.18 1.42
N PRO A 14 23.47 -4.27 2.75
CA PRO A 14 22.13 -4.54 3.27
C PRO A 14 21.09 -3.61 2.67
N GLY A 15 19.99 -4.18 2.22
CA GLY A 15 18.86 -3.44 1.67
C GLY A 15 19.06 -2.81 0.29
N ARG A 16 20.11 -3.18 -0.44
CA ARG A 16 20.35 -2.70 -1.81
C ARG A 16 19.16 -2.98 -2.74
N ILE A 17 18.53 -4.15 -2.63
CA ILE A 17 17.43 -4.57 -3.50
C ILE A 17 16.19 -3.73 -3.20
N MET A 18 15.74 -3.69 -1.94
CA MET A 18 14.59 -2.89 -1.53
C MET A 18 14.77 -1.40 -1.86
N SER A 19 15.95 -0.83 -1.59
CA SER A 19 16.24 0.57 -1.94
C SER A 19 16.24 0.81 -3.45
N GLY A 20 16.78 -0.12 -4.24
CA GLY A 20 16.75 -0.04 -5.70
C GLY A 20 15.31 -0.07 -6.23
N GLU A 21 14.47 -0.97 -5.70
CA GLU A 21 13.08 -1.11 -6.13
C GLU A 21 12.21 0.07 -5.70
N MET A 22 12.49 0.69 -4.54
CA MET A 22 11.88 1.97 -4.16
C MET A 22 12.19 3.07 -5.18
N ALA A 23 13.42 3.13 -5.68
CA ALA A 23 13.85 4.14 -6.66
C ALA A 23 13.23 3.95 -8.06
N GLU A 24 12.76 2.74 -8.38
CA GLU A 24 12.08 2.45 -9.66
C GLU A 24 10.62 2.94 -9.70
N GLN A 25 10.03 3.25 -8.54
CA GLN A 25 8.60 3.58 -8.43
C GLN A 25 8.13 4.68 -9.40
N PRO A 26 8.84 5.82 -9.57
CA PRO A 26 8.37 6.84 -10.50
C PRO A 26 8.35 6.37 -11.96
N ALA A 27 9.35 5.59 -12.38
CA ALA A 27 9.40 5.03 -13.73
C ALA A 27 8.29 3.99 -13.95
N VAL A 28 7.95 3.22 -12.92
CA VAL A 28 6.82 2.29 -12.94
C VAL A 28 5.49 3.04 -13.06
N LEU A 29 5.26 4.08 -12.25
CA LEU A 29 4.04 4.89 -12.31
C LEU A 29 3.86 5.51 -13.71
N ARG A 30 4.94 6.06 -14.28
CA ARG A 30 4.94 6.60 -15.64
C ARG A 30 4.58 5.55 -16.68
N ARG A 31 5.17 4.35 -16.59
CA ARG A 31 4.88 3.23 -17.49
C ARG A 31 3.41 2.81 -17.44
N ILE A 32 2.81 2.77 -16.26
CA ILE A 32 1.39 2.42 -16.09
C ILE A 32 0.51 3.48 -16.75
N LEU A 33 0.78 4.77 -16.52
CA LEU A 33 0.02 5.85 -17.14
C LEU A 33 0.11 5.83 -18.68
N GLU A 34 1.31 5.61 -19.22
CA GLU A 34 1.54 5.64 -20.67
C GLU A 34 1.07 4.39 -21.40
N ARG A 35 1.24 3.20 -20.80
CA ARG A 35 1.04 1.91 -21.47
C ARG A 35 -0.08 1.07 -20.89
N GLY A 36 -0.32 1.16 -19.58
CA GLY A 36 -1.32 0.37 -18.86
C GLY A 36 -2.71 0.99 -18.89
N ALA A 37 -2.81 2.32 -18.78
CA ALA A 37 -4.08 3.04 -18.63
C ALA A 37 -5.13 2.71 -19.71
N PRO A 38 -4.79 2.57 -21.01
CA PRO A 38 -5.78 2.19 -22.03
C PRO A 38 -6.42 0.81 -21.77
N ALA A 39 -5.61 -0.21 -21.46
CA ALA A 39 -6.10 -1.57 -21.21
C ALA A 39 -6.88 -1.68 -19.88
N VAL A 40 -6.47 -0.92 -18.87
CA VAL A 40 -7.21 -0.80 -17.61
C VAL A 40 -8.58 -0.19 -17.85
N ARG A 41 -8.66 0.87 -18.67
CA ARG A 41 -9.93 1.52 -19.02
C ARG A 41 -10.87 0.59 -19.78
N GLU A 42 -10.38 -0.10 -20.80
CA GLU A 42 -11.18 -1.08 -21.55
C GLU A 42 -11.75 -2.16 -20.62
N THR A 43 -10.93 -2.69 -19.72
CA THR A 43 -11.36 -3.68 -18.71
C THR A 43 -12.43 -3.10 -17.79
N ALA A 44 -12.26 -1.86 -17.33
CA ALA A 44 -13.22 -1.17 -16.48
C ALA A 44 -14.56 -0.95 -17.20
N GLU A 45 -14.56 -0.49 -18.44
CA GLU A 45 -15.78 -0.28 -19.25
C GLU A 45 -16.57 -1.58 -19.43
N ARG A 46 -15.87 -2.69 -19.72
CA ARG A 46 -16.48 -4.02 -19.85
C ARG A 46 -17.11 -4.50 -18.54
N ILE A 47 -16.47 -4.26 -17.40
CA ILE A 47 -17.01 -4.61 -16.08
C ILE A 47 -18.17 -3.67 -15.70
N ALA A 48 -18.06 -2.37 -15.97
CA ALA A 48 -19.12 -1.39 -15.70
C ALA A 48 -20.42 -1.75 -16.44
N ALA A 49 -20.32 -2.25 -17.68
CA ALA A 49 -21.47 -2.73 -18.44
C ALA A 49 -22.23 -3.90 -17.77
N ARG A 50 -21.56 -4.66 -16.89
CA ARG A 50 -22.17 -5.74 -16.10
C ARG A 50 -22.95 -5.25 -14.88
N LYS A 51 -22.77 -3.97 -14.50
CA LYS A 51 -23.48 -3.30 -13.40
C LYS A 51 -23.42 -4.08 -12.06
N PRO A 52 -22.22 -4.42 -11.56
CA PRO A 52 -22.10 -5.08 -10.27
C PRO A 52 -22.71 -4.22 -9.16
N ARG A 53 -23.44 -4.86 -8.24
CA ARG A 53 -24.14 -4.21 -7.12
C ARG A 53 -23.34 -4.23 -5.82
N PHE A 54 -22.34 -5.10 -5.74
CA PHE A 54 -21.47 -5.28 -4.58
C PHE A 54 -20.06 -5.62 -5.04
N VAL A 55 -19.04 -5.24 -4.27
CA VAL A 55 -17.66 -5.62 -4.53
C VAL A 55 -17.09 -6.43 -3.37
N LEU A 56 -16.51 -7.59 -3.68
CA LEU A 56 -15.72 -8.37 -2.73
C LEU A 56 -14.24 -8.28 -3.11
N LEU A 57 -13.42 -8.02 -2.11
CA LEU A 57 -11.98 -7.84 -2.26
C LEU A 57 -11.26 -9.03 -1.65
N THR A 58 -10.31 -9.60 -2.38
CA THR A 58 -9.55 -10.77 -1.94
C THR A 58 -8.05 -10.55 -2.13
N ALA A 59 -7.29 -10.57 -1.04
CA ALA A 59 -5.84 -10.38 -1.10
C ALA A 59 -5.18 -10.82 0.22
N ARG A 60 -3.85 -10.67 0.32
CA ARG A 60 -3.08 -10.92 1.55
C ARG A 60 -1.94 -9.90 1.69
N GLY A 61 -1.58 -9.56 2.93
CA GLY A 61 -0.43 -8.70 3.24
C GLY A 61 -0.51 -7.35 2.54
N THR A 62 0.57 -6.92 1.90
CA THR A 62 0.62 -5.66 1.15
C THR A 62 -0.46 -5.56 0.06
N SER A 63 -0.82 -6.68 -0.60
CA SER A 63 -1.91 -6.68 -1.58
C SER A 63 -3.28 -6.44 -0.92
N ASP A 64 -3.46 -6.82 0.35
CA ASP A 64 -4.70 -6.56 1.11
C ASP A 64 -4.83 -5.09 1.47
N ASN A 65 -3.72 -4.44 1.82
CA ASN A 65 -3.71 -2.99 1.98
C ASN A 65 -4.05 -2.26 0.66
N ALA A 66 -3.58 -2.75 -0.50
CA ALA A 66 -3.97 -2.19 -1.79
C ALA A 66 -5.46 -2.43 -2.13
N ALA A 67 -5.98 -3.61 -1.80
CA ALA A 67 -7.39 -3.93 -1.96
C ALA A 67 -8.27 -3.02 -1.06
N LEU A 68 -7.84 -2.76 0.19
CA LEU A 68 -8.51 -1.82 1.08
C LEU A 68 -8.51 -0.39 0.54
N TYR A 69 -7.47 0.02 -0.19
CA TYR A 69 -7.50 1.30 -0.91
C TYR A 69 -8.57 1.32 -2.01
N ALA A 70 -8.69 0.26 -2.81
CA ALA A 70 -9.77 0.13 -3.78
C ALA A 70 -11.16 0.18 -3.13
N LYS A 71 -11.33 -0.40 -1.93
CA LYS A 71 -12.57 -0.26 -1.14
C LYS A 71 -12.94 1.21 -0.92
N TYR A 72 -12.01 2.03 -0.44
CA TYR A 72 -12.27 3.46 -0.22
C TYR A 72 -12.60 4.19 -1.52
N LEU A 73 -11.89 3.90 -2.61
CA LEU A 73 -12.19 4.46 -3.94
C LEU A 73 -13.62 4.15 -4.36
N LEU A 74 -14.01 2.88 -4.34
CA LEU A 74 -15.33 2.41 -4.77
C LEU A 74 -16.46 2.99 -3.88
N GLU A 75 -16.28 3.00 -2.57
CA GLU A 75 -17.30 3.48 -1.63
C GLU A 75 -17.48 4.99 -1.69
N ILE A 76 -16.39 5.76 -1.70
CA ILE A 76 -16.46 7.22 -1.67
C ILE A 76 -16.92 7.76 -3.02
N THR A 77 -16.40 7.23 -4.13
CA THR A 77 -16.69 7.79 -5.45
C THR A 77 -18.00 7.23 -6.00
N MET A 78 -18.22 5.91 -5.93
CA MET A 78 -19.35 5.25 -6.59
C MET A 78 -20.48 4.87 -5.64
N GLY A 79 -20.28 4.93 -4.32
CA GLY A 79 -21.27 4.45 -3.35
C GLY A 79 -21.51 2.94 -3.40
N LEU A 80 -20.60 2.17 -4.01
CA LEU A 80 -20.73 0.72 -4.12
C LEU A 80 -20.31 0.06 -2.80
N PRO A 81 -21.19 -0.71 -2.15
CA PRO A 81 -20.82 -1.42 -0.93
C PRO A 81 -19.71 -2.44 -1.20
N CYS A 82 -18.67 -2.40 -0.36
CA CYS A 82 -17.49 -3.25 -0.51
C CYS A 82 -17.20 -4.07 0.76
N GLY A 83 -16.86 -5.35 0.59
CA GLY A 83 -16.46 -6.25 1.67
C GLY A 83 -15.12 -6.93 1.41
N LEU A 84 -14.43 -7.34 2.47
CA LEU A 84 -13.27 -8.24 2.36
C LEU A 84 -13.76 -9.70 2.37
N ALA A 85 -13.23 -10.51 1.48
CA ALA A 85 -13.60 -11.92 1.38
C ALA A 85 -12.88 -12.76 2.44
N SER A 86 -13.64 -13.56 3.18
CA SER A 86 -13.11 -14.58 4.09
C SER A 86 -12.76 -15.84 3.30
N MET A 87 -11.62 -15.87 2.60
CA MET A 87 -11.22 -17.00 1.73
C MET A 87 -11.41 -18.39 2.37
N SER A 88 -11.11 -18.51 3.66
CA SER A 88 -11.23 -19.77 4.40
C SER A 88 -12.65 -20.34 4.39
N THR A 89 -13.70 -19.50 4.32
CA THR A 89 -15.09 -20.00 4.22
C THR A 89 -15.28 -20.87 2.99
N THR A 90 -14.58 -20.56 1.91
CA THR A 90 -14.63 -21.33 0.67
C THR A 90 -13.56 -22.41 0.63
N THR A 91 -12.29 -22.08 0.92
CA THR A 91 -11.17 -23.04 0.76
C THR A 91 -11.11 -24.09 1.86
N ALA A 92 -11.44 -23.73 3.11
CA ALA A 92 -11.39 -24.64 4.25
C ALA A 92 -12.75 -25.24 4.60
N TYR A 93 -13.83 -24.45 4.48
CA TYR A 93 -15.18 -24.87 4.88
C TYR A 93 -16.10 -25.24 3.71
N GLY A 94 -15.68 -25.02 2.45
CA GLY A 94 -16.45 -25.42 1.27
C GLY A 94 -17.76 -24.67 1.06
N ALA A 95 -17.91 -23.46 1.64
CA ALA A 95 -19.10 -22.63 1.45
C ALA A 95 -19.25 -22.20 -0.01
N LYS A 96 -20.50 -22.23 -0.50
CA LYS A 96 -20.87 -21.89 -1.88
C LYS A 96 -21.90 -20.76 -1.88
N PRO A 97 -21.47 -19.50 -1.67
CA PRO A 97 -22.38 -18.36 -1.73
C PRO A 97 -22.90 -18.16 -3.16
N ASP A 98 -24.05 -17.50 -3.29
CA ASP A 98 -24.51 -16.95 -4.57
C ASP A 98 -23.85 -15.59 -4.78
N LEU A 99 -23.02 -15.46 -5.81
CA LEU A 99 -22.25 -14.25 -6.09
C LEU A 99 -22.67 -13.59 -7.41
N ARG A 100 -23.88 -13.85 -7.89
CA ARG A 100 -24.48 -13.07 -8.98
C ARG A 100 -24.53 -11.59 -8.63
N ASP A 101 -24.29 -10.74 -9.63
CA ASP A 101 -24.18 -9.28 -9.49
C ASP A 101 -23.04 -8.79 -8.57
N VAL A 102 -22.12 -9.67 -8.18
CA VAL A 102 -20.93 -9.30 -7.39
C VAL A 102 -19.70 -9.21 -8.30
N LEU A 103 -18.93 -8.14 -8.13
CA LEU A 103 -17.57 -8.05 -8.64
C LEU A 103 -16.60 -8.55 -7.56
N VAL A 104 -15.79 -9.56 -7.88
CA VAL A 104 -14.68 -10.00 -7.04
C VAL A 104 -13.38 -9.48 -7.63
N ILE A 105 -12.67 -8.63 -6.87
CA ILE A 105 -11.34 -8.14 -7.24
C ILE A 105 -10.31 -8.86 -6.38
N THR A 106 -9.42 -9.60 -7.02
CA THR A 106 -8.33 -10.30 -6.37
C THR A 106 -7.00 -9.62 -6.66
N VAL A 107 -6.35 -9.09 -5.63
CA VAL A 107 -5.05 -8.38 -5.77
C VAL A 107 -3.93 -9.31 -5.31
N SER A 108 -2.94 -9.52 -6.17
CA SER A 108 -1.76 -10.34 -5.84
C SER A 108 -0.58 -10.02 -6.72
N GLN A 109 0.54 -9.60 -6.12
CA GLN A 109 1.78 -9.35 -6.88
C GLN A 109 2.17 -10.55 -7.76
N SER A 110 2.28 -11.74 -7.16
CA SER A 110 2.74 -12.95 -7.88
C SER A 110 1.62 -13.65 -8.65
N GLY A 111 0.37 -13.50 -8.22
CA GLY A 111 -0.77 -14.27 -8.71
C GLY A 111 -0.65 -15.78 -8.48
N GLY A 112 0.25 -16.21 -7.59
CA GLY A 112 0.60 -17.62 -7.39
C GLY A 112 0.00 -18.29 -6.16
N SER A 113 -0.62 -17.54 -5.24
CA SER A 113 -1.14 -18.11 -3.98
C SER A 113 -2.29 -19.09 -4.24
N PRO A 114 -2.18 -20.37 -3.85
CA PRO A 114 -3.22 -21.37 -4.10
C PRO A 114 -4.60 -20.99 -3.55
N ASP A 115 -4.64 -20.39 -2.36
CA ASP A 115 -5.90 -19.95 -1.75
C ASP A 115 -6.58 -18.82 -2.50
N LEU A 116 -5.81 -17.85 -3.04
CA LEU A 116 -6.36 -16.79 -3.88
C LEU A 116 -6.91 -17.36 -5.19
N VAL A 117 -6.18 -18.29 -5.81
CA VAL A 117 -6.58 -18.97 -7.05
C VAL A 117 -7.86 -19.79 -6.83
N ALA A 118 -7.90 -20.59 -5.77
CA ALA A 118 -9.05 -21.42 -5.42
C ALA A 118 -10.29 -20.57 -5.10
N SER A 119 -10.13 -19.52 -4.28
CA SER A 119 -11.23 -18.62 -3.92
C SER A 119 -11.78 -17.86 -5.13
N THR A 120 -10.90 -17.37 -6.02
CA THR A 120 -11.31 -16.64 -7.22
C THR A 120 -12.03 -17.56 -8.21
N ARG A 121 -11.52 -18.78 -8.40
CA ARG A 121 -12.19 -19.80 -9.22
C ARG A 121 -13.58 -20.13 -8.69
N ALA A 122 -13.69 -20.41 -7.39
CA ALA A 122 -14.97 -20.70 -6.75
C ALA A 122 -15.95 -19.52 -6.87
N ALA A 123 -15.45 -18.28 -6.76
CA ALA A 123 -16.29 -17.10 -6.95
C ALA A 123 -16.84 -16.98 -8.38
N ARG A 124 -16.01 -17.27 -9.38
CA ARG A 124 -16.43 -17.31 -10.79
C ARG A 124 -17.48 -18.39 -11.03
N GLU A 125 -17.27 -19.59 -10.48
CA GLU A 125 -18.23 -20.70 -10.54
C GLU A 125 -19.56 -20.35 -9.84
N ALA A 126 -19.52 -19.50 -8.82
CA ALA A 126 -20.68 -18.97 -8.11
C ALA A 126 -21.38 -17.79 -8.81
N GLY A 127 -20.93 -17.40 -10.01
CA GLY A 127 -21.57 -16.37 -10.84
C GLY A 127 -21.01 -14.96 -10.69
N ALA A 128 -19.92 -14.77 -9.95
CA ALA A 128 -19.27 -13.46 -9.83
C ALA A 128 -18.57 -13.05 -11.12
N VAL A 129 -18.55 -11.73 -11.39
CA VAL A 129 -17.55 -11.15 -12.30
C VAL A 129 -16.22 -11.14 -11.55
N THR A 130 -15.16 -11.68 -12.14
CA THR A 130 -13.86 -11.80 -11.46
C THR A 130 -12.78 -10.99 -12.16
N LEU A 131 -12.06 -10.17 -11.41
CA LEU A 131 -10.93 -9.36 -11.86
C LEU A 131 -9.68 -9.72 -11.05
N ALA A 132 -8.62 -10.15 -11.73
CA ALA A 132 -7.29 -10.26 -11.13
C ALA A 132 -6.47 -8.99 -11.40
N VAL A 133 -5.80 -8.48 -10.37
CA VAL A 133 -4.81 -7.40 -10.48
C VAL A 133 -3.47 -7.96 -10.02
N THR A 134 -2.54 -8.16 -10.96
CA THR A 134 -1.27 -8.85 -10.70
C THR A 134 -0.08 -8.15 -11.37
N ASN A 135 1.13 -8.54 -10.97
CA ASN A 135 2.38 -8.15 -11.65
C ASN A 135 2.94 -9.31 -12.50
N ASN A 136 2.08 -10.24 -12.87
CA ASN A 136 2.43 -11.40 -13.68
C ASN A 136 1.22 -11.81 -14.54
N PRO A 137 1.22 -11.46 -15.84
CA PRO A 137 0.10 -11.77 -16.74
C PRO A 137 -0.07 -13.27 -16.96
N ASP A 138 0.99 -14.06 -16.80
CA ASP A 138 0.96 -15.52 -16.98
C ASP A 138 0.66 -16.28 -15.67
N SER A 139 0.22 -15.57 -14.62
CA SER A 139 0.00 -16.18 -13.31
C SER A 139 -1.24 -17.10 -13.27
N PRO A 140 -1.26 -18.12 -12.40
CA PRO A 140 -2.44 -18.95 -12.18
C PRO A 140 -3.70 -18.15 -11.83
N LEU A 141 -3.55 -17.04 -11.09
CA LEU A 141 -4.66 -16.15 -10.75
C LEU A 141 -5.22 -15.42 -11.98
N ALA A 142 -4.36 -14.94 -12.88
CA ALA A 142 -4.78 -14.34 -14.15
C ALA A 142 -5.55 -15.37 -15.00
N ALA A 143 -5.05 -16.61 -15.06
CA ALA A 143 -5.67 -17.68 -15.86
C ALA A 143 -7.08 -18.09 -15.39
N VAL A 144 -7.37 -18.03 -14.08
CA VAL A 144 -8.71 -18.42 -13.55
C VAL A 144 -9.73 -17.27 -13.56
N SER A 145 -9.29 -16.03 -13.71
CA SER A 145 -10.15 -14.84 -13.65
C SER A 145 -10.82 -14.54 -14.99
N GLU A 146 -11.95 -13.83 -14.98
CA GLU A 146 -12.63 -13.38 -16.21
C GLU A 146 -11.91 -12.19 -16.84
N TYR A 147 -11.44 -11.26 -16.00
CA TYR A 147 -10.67 -10.08 -16.39
C TYR A 147 -9.33 -10.06 -15.66
N HIS A 148 -8.35 -9.37 -16.26
CA HIS A 148 -7.02 -9.22 -15.70
C HIS A 148 -6.47 -7.82 -15.97
N ILE A 149 -5.78 -7.26 -14.98
CA ILE A 149 -4.96 -6.06 -15.09
C ILE A 149 -3.53 -6.43 -14.68
N ASP A 150 -2.59 -6.24 -15.60
CA ASP A 150 -1.16 -6.23 -15.29
C ASP A 150 -0.76 -4.84 -14.77
N ILE A 151 -0.16 -4.80 -13.59
CA ILE A 151 0.31 -3.54 -12.97
C ILE A 151 1.65 -3.07 -13.55
N LEU A 152 2.30 -3.84 -14.44
CA LEU A 152 3.49 -3.44 -15.20
C LEU A 152 4.68 -2.98 -14.34
N ALA A 153 4.78 -3.40 -13.08
CA ALA A 153 5.86 -2.99 -12.18
C ALA A 153 7.21 -3.63 -12.55
N GLY A 154 7.19 -4.70 -13.35
CA GLY A 154 8.37 -5.51 -13.64
C GLY A 154 8.79 -6.35 -12.44
N PRO A 155 9.84 -7.17 -12.55
CA PRO A 155 10.21 -8.10 -11.48
C PRO A 155 10.53 -7.39 -10.17
N GLU A 156 9.85 -7.77 -9.09
CA GLU A 156 10.17 -7.33 -7.72
C GLU A 156 10.85 -8.50 -7.01
N LYS A 157 12.07 -8.29 -6.53
CA LYS A 157 12.95 -9.25 -5.87
C LYS A 157 12.95 -9.06 -4.37
N ALA A 158 12.79 -7.84 -3.86
CA ALA A 158 12.69 -7.60 -2.42
C ALA A 158 11.51 -8.40 -1.86
N LEU A 159 11.69 -8.95 -0.66
CA LEU A 159 10.59 -9.62 0.05
C LEU A 159 9.53 -8.63 0.51
N PRO A 160 9.88 -7.48 1.12
CA PRO A 160 8.92 -6.43 1.38
C PRO A 160 8.55 -5.72 0.06
N ALA A 161 7.29 -5.86 -0.35
CA ALA A 161 6.77 -5.18 -1.53
C ALA A 161 6.91 -3.65 -1.42
N THR A 162 7.31 -2.99 -2.51
CA THR A 162 7.48 -1.54 -2.61
C THR A 162 6.81 -1.02 -3.88
N LYS A 163 7.47 -1.15 -5.03
CA LYS A 163 6.96 -0.70 -6.33
C LYS A 163 5.70 -1.42 -6.78
N THR A 164 5.50 -2.67 -6.37
CA THR A 164 4.26 -3.38 -6.70
C THR A 164 3.08 -2.88 -5.90
N TYR A 165 3.30 -2.31 -4.70
CA TYR A 165 2.24 -1.67 -3.93
C TYR A 165 1.76 -0.39 -4.62
N THR A 166 2.66 0.55 -4.91
CA THR A 166 2.31 1.82 -5.57
C THR A 166 1.76 1.61 -6.98
N ALA A 167 2.30 0.64 -7.73
CA ALA A 167 1.74 0.21 -9.01
C ALA A 167 0.31 -0.34 -8.89
N SER A 168 0.04 -1.12 -7.85
CA SER A 168 -1.31 -1.64 -7.58
C SER A 168 -2.28 -0.51 -7.23
N LEU A 169 -1.88 0.44 -6.37
CA LEU A 169 -2.70 1.61 -6.05
C LEU A 169 -3.07 2.39 -7.31
N LEU A 170 -2.09 2.73 -8.15
CA LEU A 170 -2.34 3.45 -9.39
C LEU A 170 -3.26 2.67 -10.35
N SER A 171 -3.01 1.37 -10.53
CA SER A 171 -3.83 0.54 -11.42
C SER A 171 -5.27 0.41 -10.93
N LEU A 172 -5.47 0.29 -9.61
CA LEU A 172 -6.79 0.25 -8.98
C LEU A 172 -7.50 1.61 -9.07
N TYR A 173 -6.78 2.72 -8.91
CA TYR A 173 -7.33 4.06 -9.15
C TYR A 173 -7.82 4.22 -10.60
N LEU A 174 -6.97 3.91 -11.57
CA LEU A 174 -7.32 3.98 -13.00
C LEU A 174 -8.51 3.08 -13.34
N PHE A 175 -8.58 1.90 -12.71
CA PHE A 175 -9.71 0.99 -12.87
C PHE A 175 -11.01 1.61 -12.34
N VAL A 176 -11.01 2.17 -11.12
CA VAL A 176 -12.21 2.81 -10.54
C VAL A 176 -12.63 4.05 -11.32
N GLU A 177 -11.69 4.85 -11.80
CA GLU A 177 -11.99 5.97 -12.70
C GLU A 177 -12.61 5.48 -14.01
N GLY A 178 -12.07 4.42 -14.61
CA GLY A 178 -12.65 3.79 -15.80
C GLY A 178 -14.08 3.27 -15.56
N LEU A 179 -14.39 2.73 -14.38
CA LEU A 179 -15.75 2.30 -14.03
C LEU A 179 -16.76 3.47 -14.04
N ARG A 180 -16.27 4.70 -13.82
CA ARG A 180 -17.05 5.94 -13.81
C ARG A 180 -17.05 6.66 -15.16
N GLY A 181 -16.31 6.16 -16.14
CA GLY A 181 -16.07 6.83 -17.43
C GLY A 181 -15.05 7.97 -17.37
N GLY A 182 -14.26 8.04 -16.29
CA GLY A 182 -13.15 8.98 -16.13
C GLY A 182 -11.87 8.51 -16.83
N ASP A 183 -10.94 9.44 -17.03
CA ASP A 183 -9.67 9.17 -17.71
C ASP A 183 -8.46 8.97 -16.78
N GLY A 184 -8.63 9.27 -15.48
CA GLY A 184 -7.57 9.18 -14.47
C GLY A 184 -6.56 10.33 -14.52
N ALA A 185 -6.88 11.46 -15.15
CA ALA A 185 -5.94 12.57 -15.34
C ALA A 185 -5.28 13.09 -14.05
N ALA A 186 -5.96 12.99 -12.90
CA ALA A 186 -5.41 13.44 -11.62
C ALA A 186 -4.13 12.66 -11.22
N ALA A 187 -3.95 11.44 -11.71
CA ALA A 187 -2.73 10.66 -11.48
C ALA A 187 -1.52 11.09 -12.32
N GLY A 188 -1.71 11.96 -13.32
CA GLY A 188 -0.64 12.38 -14.23
C GLY A 188 0.55 13.07 -13.56
N VAL A 189 0.34 13.68 -12.39
CA VAL A 189 1.38 14.37 -11.61
C VAL A 189 2.23 13.42 -10.76
N LEU A 190 1.75 12.19 -10.50
CA LEU A 190 2.36 11.28 -9.54
C LEU A 190 3.82 10.91 -9.84
N PRO A 191 4.25 10.63 -11.09
CA PRO A 191 5.64 10.27 -11.35
C PRO A 191 6.62 11.38 -10.94
N GLY A 192 6.35 12.64 -11.29
CA GLY A 192 7.22 13.75 -10.94
C GLY A 192 7.27 13.99 -9.44
N LEU A 193 6.12 13.99 -8.77
CA LEU A 193 6.04 14.16 -7.32
C LEU A 193 6.69 13.00 -6.56
N ALA A 194 6.61 11.77 -7.07
CA ALA A 194 7.29 10.61 -6.49
C ALA A 194 8.82 10.74 -6.60
N GLU A 195 9.36 11.26 -7.70
CA GLU A 195 10.79 11.58 -7.84
C GLU A 195 11.23 12.61 -6.78
N GLU A 196 10.45 13.68 -6.60
CA GLU A 196 10.73 14.72 -5.59
C GLU A 196 10.70 14.18 -4.15
N VAL A 197 9.77 13.28 -3.84
CA VAL A 197 9.69 12.66 -2.51
C VAL A 197 10.88 11.73 -2.27
N LEU A 198 11.21 10.85 -3.22
CA LEU A 198 12.31 9.89 -3.08
C LEU A 198 13.70 10.55 -3.09
N ALA A 199 13.85 11.70 -3.74
CA ALA A 199 15.09 12.49 -3.69
C ALA A 199 15.42 12.99 -2.28
N ARG A 200 14.44 13.11 -1.39
CA ARG A 200 14.58 13.60 -0.01
C ARG A 200 14.84 12.49 1.01
N LYS A 201 15.39 11.35 0.57
CA LYS A 201 15.74 10.20 1.44
C LYS A 201 16.61 10.56 2.64
N ASP A 202 17.49 11.55 2.51
CA ASP A 202 18.39 11.97 3.59
C ASP A 202 17.63 12.63 4.76
N GLU A 203 16.49 13.29 4.49
CA GLU A 203 15.59 13.79 5.55
C GLU A 203 15.03 12.62 6.36
N VAL A 204 14.58 11.56 5.69
CA VAL A 204 14.03 10.36 6.33
C VAL A 204 15.10 9.61 7.13
N LYS A 205 16.32 9.51 6.59
CA LYS A 205 17.46 8.90 7.29
C LYS A 205 17.79 9.62 8.61
N ALA A 206 17.77 10.95 8.62
CA ALA A 206 17.96 11.71 9.85
C ALA A 206 16.86 11.40 10.89
N LEU A 207 15.61 11.29 10.42
CA LEU A 207 14.45 11.00 11.26
C LEU A 207 14.44 9.57 11.81
N ALA A 208 14.89 8.58 11.03
CA ALA A 208 14.87 7.17 11.42
C ALA A 208 15.69 6.86 12.68
N SER A 209 16.76 7.62 12.93
CA SER A 209 17.60 7.48 14.13
C SER A 209 16.81 7.63 15.43
N ARG A 210 15.76 8.47 15.42
CA ARG A 210 14.83 8.69 16.53
C ARG A 210 14.13 7.40 16.96
N TYR A 211 13.90 6.51 16.02
CA TYR A 211 13.06 5.32 16.20
C TYR A 211 13.83 4.01 16.32
N ARG A 212 15.17 4.09 16.31
CA ARG A 212 16.05 2.93 16.45
C ARG A 212 15.70 2.05 17.66
N PHE A 213 15.35 2.66 18.79
CA PHE A 213 15.06 1.97 20.05
C PHE A 213 13.57 1.83 20.35
N ALA A 214 12.69 2.16 19.40
CA ALA A 214 11.27 1.96 19.60
C ALA A 214 10.95 0.48 19.81
N GLU A 215 10.17 0.18 20.85
CA GLU A 215 9.70 -1.16 21.17
C GLU A 215 8.33 -1.47 20.55
N ARG A 216 7.60 -0.41 20.20
CA ARG A 216 6.30 -0.47 19.51
C ARG A 216 6.04 0.83 18.78
N MET A 217 5.21 0.78 17.75
CA MET A 217 4.71 1.96 17.04
C MET A 217 3.21 1.89 16.80
N VAL A 218 2.57 3.04 16.79
CA VAL A 218 1.17 3.18 16.36
C VAL A 218 1.16 4.02 15.09
N ILE A 219 0.42 3.57 14.09
CA ILE A 219 0.24 4.29 12.83
C ILE A 219 -1.25 4.56 12.64
N THR A 220 -1.61 5.78 12.28
CA THR A 220 -3.00 6.18 12.12
C THR A 220 -3.22 7.08 10.92
N SER A 221 -4.42 6.98 10.36
CA SER A 221 -4.91 7.84 9.29
C SER A 221 -6.44 7.70 9.17
N ARG A 222 -7.02 8.31 8.14
CA ARG A 222 -8.46 8.31 7.87
C ARG A 222 -8.70 8.32 6.36
N GLY A 223 -9.83 7.75 5.92
CA GLY A 223 -10.21 7.75 4.51
C GLY A 223 -9.17 7.05 3.64
N TYR A 224 -8.81 7.69 2.52
CA TYR A 224 -7.85 7.19 1.54
C TYR A 224 -6.46 6.88 2.12
N GLY A 225 -6.03 7.58 3.18
CA GLY A 225 -4.74 7.35 3.83
C GLY A 225 -4.72 6.19 4.85
N TYR A 226 -5.88 5.65 5.25
CA TYR A 226 -5.91 4.51 6.19
C TYR A 226 -5.20 3.24 5.66
N PRO A 227 -5.41 2.81 4.40
CA PRO A 227 -4.60 1.78 3.76
C PRO A 227 -3.09 2.04 3.86
N THR A 228 -2.65 3.29 3.64
CA THR A 228 -1.24 3.70 3.78
C THR A 228 -0.72 3.45 5.19
N ALA A 229 -1.51 3.81 6.21
CA ALA A 229 -1.16 3.55 7.61
C ALA A 229 -1.01 2.04 7.90
N LYS A 230 -1.86 1.20 7.32
CA LYS A 230 -1.73 -0.26 7.44
C LYS A 230 -0.50 -0.81 6.73
N GLU A 231 -0.19 -0.29 5.54
CA GLU A 231 1.01 -0.71 4.79
C GLU A 231 2.30 -0.30 5.50
N ALA A 232 2.38 0.93 6.00
CA ALA A 232 3.54 1.40 6.76
C ALA A 232 3.78 0.55 8.01
N ALA A 233 2.71 0.20 8.74
CA ALA A 233 2.80 -0.74 9.86
C ALA A 233 3.34 -2.10 9.44
N LEU A 234 2.86 -2.65 8.32
CA LEU A 234 3.34 -3.91 7.79
C LEU A 234 4.82 -3.87 7.40
N LYS A 235 5.27 -2.83 6.68
CA LYS A 235 6.69 -2.66 6.32
C LYS A 235 7.58 -2.61 7.56
N LEU A 236 7.20 -1.81 8.56
CA LEU A 236 7.95 -1.72 9.82
C LEU A 236 8.04 -3.10 10.51
N MET A 237 6.96 -3.86 10.57
CA MET A 237 6.99 -5.21 11.16
C MET A 237 7.85 -6.20 10.35
N GLU A 238 7.72 -6.18 9.02
CA GLU A 238 8.44 -7.10 8.12
C GLU A 238 9.96 -6.86 8.13
N THR A 239 10.39 -5.59 8.13
CA THR A 239 11.80 -5.25 7.98
C THR A 239 12.50 -4.99 9.29
N SER A 240 11.83 -4.35 10.27
CA SER A 240 12.48 -3.88 11.51
C SER A 240 12.17 -4.74 12.75
N TYR A 241 11.16 -5.61 12.62
CA TYR A 241 10.56 -6.42 13.68
C TYR A 241 9.99 -5.62 14.85
N ILE A 242 9.77 -4.31 14.67
CA ILE A 242 9.07 -3.50 15.65
C ILE A 242 7.58 -3.81 15.53
N PRO A 243 6.90 -4.25 16.60
CA PRO A 243 5.45 -4.34 16.64
C PRO A 243 4.82 -3.00 16.25
N ALA A 244 4.10 -2.98 15.14
CA ALA A 244 3.48 -1.78 14.60
C ALA A 244 1.98 -2.01 14.42
N LEU A 245 1.17 -1.22 15.12
CA LEU A 245 -0.28 -1.33 15.08
C LEU A 245 -0.86 -0.21 14.22
N SER A 246 -1.84 -0.54 13.38
CA SER A 246 -2.54 0.43 12.54
C SER A 246 -4.00 0.59 12.95
N TYR A 247 -4.42 1.82 13.28
CA TYR A 247 -5.79 2.14 13.66
C TYR A 247 -6.34 3.25 12.77
N SER A 248 -7.62 3.16 12.39
CA SER A 248 -8.28 4.33 11.84
C SER A 248 -8.33 5.41 12.92
N GLY A 249 -8.31 6.68 12.53
CA GLY A 249 -8.31 7.78 13.50
C GLY A 249 -9.45 7.69 14.53
N ALA A 250 -10.65 7.27 14.12
CA ALA A 250 -11.75 7.08 15.07
C ALA A 250 -11.51 5.88 15.99
N ASP A 251 -11.07 4.74 15.46
CA ASP A 251 -10.86 3.53 16.28
C ASP A 251 -9.78 3.76 17.33
N LEU A 252 -8.75 4.56 17.01
CA LEU A 252 -7.72 4.98 17.95
C LEU A 252 -8.33 5.68 19.18
N LEU A 253 -9.30 6.57 18.97
CA LEU A 253 -9.99 7.28 20.06
C LEU A 253 -10.88 6.38 20.94
N HIS A 254 -11.28 5.21 20.44
CA HIS A 254 -12.21 4.30 21.12
C HIS A 254 -11.54 3.28 22.06
N GLY A 255 -10.30 3.52 22.47
CA GLY A 255 -9.60 2.68 23.44
C GLY A 255 -8.08 2.63 23.26
N PRO A 256 -7.58 2.34 22.05
CA PRO A 256 -6.13 2.21 21.79
C PRO A 256 -5.32 3.47 22.14
N LEU A 257 -5.94 4.66 22.14
CA LEU A 257 -5.30 5.90 22.60
C LEU A 257 -4.77 5.80 24.04
N ALA A 258 -5.35 4.94 24.89
CA ALA A 258 -4.85 4.70 26.24
C ALA A 258 -3.43 4.09 26.27
N MET A 259 -3.00 3.47 25.17
CA MET A 259 -1.64 2.94 25.02
C MET A 259 -0.63 3.99 24.56
N VAL A 260 -1.09 5.17 24.13
CA VAL A 260 -0.20 6.24 23.67
C VAL A 260 0.42 6.92 24.87
N ASP A 261 1.75 6.88 24.91
CA ASP A 261 2.60 7.53 25.89
C ASP A 261 3.64 8.41 25.16
N ASN A 262 4.55 9.02 25.90
CA ASN A 262 5.63 9.84 25.37
C ASN A 262 6.86 9.02 24.90
N ILE A 263 6.78 7.69 24.95
CA ILE A 263 7.89 6.77 24.61
C ILE A 263 7.59 6.02 23.30
N SER A 264 6.32 5.77 23.02
CA SER A 264 5.82 4.99 21.88
C SER A 264 5.46 5.94 20.74
N PRO A 265 6.21 5.94 19.62
CA PRO A 265 5.95 6.83 18.51
C PRO A 265 4.58 6.59 17.89
N VAL A 266 3.90 7.69 17.56
CA VAL A 266 2.67 7.68 16.77
C VAL A 266 2.97 8.31 15.42
N ILE A 267 2.85 7.55 14.34
CA ILE A 267 2.96 8.04 12.97
C ILE A 267 1.54 8.35 12.47
N ALA A 268 1.27 9.61 12.14
CA ALA A 268 0.03 10.03 11.52
C ALA A 268 0.25 10.33 10.03
N VAL A 269 -0.48 9.63 9.16
CA VAL A 269 -0.56 9.96 7.73
C VAL A 269 -1.74 10.90 7.56
N VAL A 270 -1.46 12.15 7.24
CA VAL A 270 -2.45 13.21 7.11
C VAL A 270 -2.60 13.55 5.63
N THR A 271 -3.68 13.10 5.02
CA THR A 271 -4.02 13.42 3.63
C THR A 271 -4.53 14.86 3.52
N ASP A 272 -4.10 15.62 2.50
CA ASP A 272 -4.71 16.91 2.18
C ASP A 272 -6.14 16.69 1.66
N GLY A 273 -7.15 17.15 2.40
CA GLY A 273 -8.57 16.97 2.05
C GLY A 273 -9.41 16.51 3.23
N ARG A 274 -10.55 15.87 2.94
CA ARG A 274 -11.56 15.48 3.94
C ARG A 274 -11.02 14.44 4.92
N GLY A 275 -10.14 13.56 4.48
CA GLY A 275 -9.45 12.58 5.32
C GLY A 275 -8.62 13.25 6.41
N GLY A 276 -7.80 14.26 6.05
CA GLY A 276 -7.01 15.04 7.02
C GLY A 276 -7.86 15.86 7.97
N GLU A 277 -8.90 16.53 7.46
CA GLU A 277 -9.87 17.27 8.29
C GLU A 277 -10.52 16.35 9.35
N ALA A 278 -10.94 15.16 8.93
CA ALA A 278 -11.54 14.17 9.82
C ALA A 278 -10.52 13.56 10.82
N LEU A 279 -9.23 13.64 10.54
CA LEU A 279 -8.16 13.19 11.43
C LEU A 279 -7.74 14.27 12.44
N GLN A 280 -8.04 15.55 12.19
CA GLN A 280 -7.62 16.67 13.04
C GLN A 280 -7.94 16.48 14.54
N PRO A 281 -9.14 16.04 14.96
CA PRO A 281 -9.44 15.85 16.39
C PRO A 281 -8.54 14.79 17.06
N VAL A 282 -8.08 13.81 16.28
CA VAL A 282 -7.13 12.78 16.73
C VAL A 282 -5.76 13.39 16.95
N LEU A 283 -5.27 14.20 15.99
CA LEU A 283 -3.99 14.89 16.08
C LEU A 283 -3.94 15.82 17.30
N ASP A 284 -4.99 16.60 17.52
CA ASP A 284 -5.08 17.53 18.65
C ASP A 284 -5.01 16.79 19.99
N ARG A 285 -5.66 15.62 20.08
CA ARG A 285 -5.65 14.82 21.31
C ARG A 285 -4.32 14.10 21.54
N LEU A 286 -3.62 13.69 20.48
CA LEU A 286 -2.27 13.14 20.56
C LEU A 286 -1.28 14.20 21.04
N ARG A 287 -1.32 15.40 20.44
CA ARG A 287 -0.50 16.55 20.86
C ARG A 287 -0.77 16.95 22.31
N GLY A 288 -2.05 17.08 22.69
CA GLY A 288 -2.45 17.44 24.06
C GLY A 288 -2.04 16.41 25.12
N ARG A 289 -1.71 15.18 24.72
CA ARG A 289 -1.18 14.13 25.60
C ARG A 289 0.35 14.05 25.61
N GLY A 290 1.04 14.86 24.82
CA GLY A 290 2.49 14.83 24.70
C GLY A 290 3.01 13.57 24.00
N ALA A 291 2.23 12.98 23.09
CA ALA A 291 2.68 11.85 22.28
C ALA A 291 3.88 12.26 21.41
N ASP A 292 4.81 11.31 21.19
CA ASP A 292 5.84 11.47 20.16
C ASP A 292 5.19 11.33 18.77
N LEU A 293 4.69 12.44 18.25
CA LEU A 293 3.90 12.47 17.02
C LEU A 293 4.82 12.73 15.81
N PHE A 294 4.87 11.77 14.91
CA PHE A 294 5.47 11.89 13.57
C PHE A 294 4.38 12.11 12.54
N VAL A 295 4.43 13.19 11.77
CA VAL A 295 3.43 13.45 10.72
C VAL A 295 4.04 13.26 9.34
N VAL A 296 3.35 12.51 8.48
CA VAL A 296 3.55 12.54 7.03
C VAL A 296 2.36 13.26 6.42
N GLY A 297 2.56 14.41 5.78
CA GLY A 297 1.43 15.22 5.32
C GLY A 297 1.75 16.70 5.07
N PRO A 298 0.76 17.59 5.26
CA PRO A 298 0.88 19.01 4.96
C PRO A 298 1.83 19.71 5.94
N ARG A 299 2.50 20.77 5.47
CA ARG A 299 3.46 21.58 6.24
C ARG A 299 2.93 21.99 7.61
N ALA A 300 1.72 22.55 7.65
CA ALA A 300 1.11 23.01 8.90
C ALA A 300 0.98 21.91 9.97
N GLN A 301 0.74 20.67 9.56
CA GLN A 301 0.59 19.54 10.49
C GLN A 301 1.93 19.00 10.96
N VAL A 302 2.93 18.98 10.07
CA VAL A 302 4.31 18.60 10.39
C VAL A 302 4.95 19.61 11.35
N ASP A 303 4.77 20.90 11.12
CA ASP A 303 5.35 21.95 11.98
C ASP A 303 4.74 21.94 13.40
N ALA A 304 3.52 21.41 13.55
CA ALA A 304 2.85 21.22 14.82
C ALA A 304 3.10 19.84 15.48
N ALA A 305 3.98 19.02 14.90
CA ALA A 305 4.30 17.68 15.39
C ALA A 305 5.71 17.62 16.01
N SER A 306 6.06 16.49 16.62
CA SER A 306 7.41 16.28 17.18
C SER A 306 8.46 16.09 16.09
N ALA A 307 8.04 15.51 14.96
CA ALA A 307 8.83 15.28 13.77
C ALA A 307 7.89 15.04 12.58
N GLY A 308 8.42 15.02 11.36
CA GLY A 308 7.61 14.64 10.22
C GLY A 308 8.28 14.86 8.88
N PHE A 309 7.54 14.50 7.83
CA PHE A 309 7.93 14.63 6.44
C PHE A 309 6.82 15.33 5.67
N VAL A 310 7.16 16.44 5.00
CA VAL A 310 6.17 17.20 4.24
C VAL A 310 6.02 16.66 2.84
N LEU A 311 4.77 16.37 2.49
CA LEU A 311 4.39 15.91 1.17
C LEU A 311 4.07 17.08 0.23
N PRO A 312 4.43 16.99 -1.06
CA PRO A 312 4.07 17.97 -2.08
C PRO A 312 2.66 17.70 -2.62
N THR A 313 1.65 17.69 -1.73
CA THR A 313 0.25 17.32 -2.05
C THR A 313 -0.65 18.51 -2.35
N ALA A 314 -0.12 19.74 -2.30
CA ALA A 314 -0.88 20.95 -2.62
C ALA A 314 -1.45 20.88 -4.05
N GLY A 315 -2.78 20.87 -4.16
CA GLY A 315 -3.49 20.77 -5.44
C GLY A 315 -3.55 19.36 -6.04
N VAL A 316 -3.08 18.33 -5.33
CA VAL A 316 -3.19 16.93 -5.73
C VAL A 316 -4.52 16.37 -5.22
N ALA A 317 -5.28 15.70 -6.09
CA ALA A 317 -6.56 15.10 -5.72
C ALA A 317 -6.40 14.09 -4.57
N GLU A 318 -7.27 14.15 -3.56
CA GLU A 318 -7.17 13.41 -2.30
C GLU A 318 -7.02 11.89 -2.54
N GLU A 319 -7.77 11.37 -3.52
CA GLU A 319 -7.84 9.95 -3.85
C GLU A 319 -6.53 9.38 -4.43
N VAL A 320 -5.63 10.20 -4.99
CA VAL A 320 -4.34 9.72 -5.53
C VAL A 320 -3.16 9.98 -4.59
N GLN A 321 -3.33 10.79 -3.55
CA GLN A 321 -2.28 11.10 -2.57
C GLN A 321 -1.67 9.86 -1.88
N PRO A 322 -2.40 8.76 -1.58
CA PRO A 322 -1.83 7.55 -0.97
C PRO A 322 -0.62 6.97 -1.70
N VAL A 323 -0.52 7.17 -3.02
CA VAL A 323 0.65 6.76 -3.81
C VAL A 323 1.91 7.51 -3.39
N LEU A 324 1.79 8.79 -2.99
CA LEU A 324 2.89 9.62 -2.50
C LEU A 324 3.12 9.43 -0.99
N GLU A 325 2.05 9.26 -0.22
CA GLU A 325 2.11 9.13 1.25
C GLU A 325 2.93 7.91 1.71
N ILE A 326 2.88 6.81 0.96
CA ILE A 326 3.59 5.59 1.33
C ILE A 326 5.11 5.68 1.12
N LEU A 327 5.57 6.52 0.19
CA LEU A 327 6.98 6.62 -0.18
C LEU A 327 7.92 6.98 0.99
N PRO A 328 7.67 8.05 1.79
CA PRO A 328 8.51 8.34 2.93
C PRO A 328 8.42 7.28 4.03
N LEU A 329 7.32 6.54 4.11
CA LEU A 329 7.13 5.48 5.11
C LEU A 329 7.87 4.19 4.72
N GLN A 330 7.97 3.87 3.43
CA GLN A 330 8.86 2.81 2.93
C GLN A 330 10.33 3.16 3.22
N MET A 331 10.73 4.41 2.93
CA MET A 331 12.06 4.90 3.27
C MET A 331 12.31 4.86 4.79
N LEU A 332 11.30 5.19 5.61
CA LEU A 332 11.41 5.15 7.06
C LEU A 332 11.59 3.71 7.55
N ALA A 333 10.80 2.76 7.06
CA ALA A 333 10.93 1.35 7.42
C ALA A 333 12.32 0.81 7.05
N TYR A 334 12.81 1.16 5.86
CA TYR A 334 14.17 0.85 5.41
C TYR A 334 15.23 1.41 6.36
N GLU A 335 15.21 2.73 6.61
CA GLU A 335 16.24 3.40 7.42
C GLU A 335 16.19 2.96 8.90
N VAL A 336 15.01 2.68 9.45
CA VAL A 336 14.86 2.13 10.81
C VAL A 336 15.45 0.73 10.90
N THR A 337 15.24 -0.13 9.89
CA THR A 337 15.86 -1.45 9.81
C THR A 337 17.39 -1.37 9.80
N ILE A 338 17.95 -0.50 8.94
CA ILE A 338 19.39 -0.28 8.86
C ILE A 338 19.94 0.26 10.19
N ALA A 339 19.27 1.25 10.80
CA ALA A 339 19.67 1.81 12.10
C ALA A 339 19.68 0.77 13.24
N ARG A 340 18.88 -0.30 13.11
CA ARG A 340 18.83 -1.44 14.04
C ARG A 340 19.83 -2.54 13.72
N GLY A 341 20.66 -2.37 12.69
CA GLY A 341 21.66 -3.36 12.28
C GLY A 341 21.04 -4.61 11.65
N GLN A 342 19.89 -4.45 11.01
CA GLN A 342 19.18 -5.52 10.30
C GLN A 342 19.24 -5.29 8.79
N ASP A 343 18.98 -6.34 8.01
CA ASP A 343 18.96 -6.27 6.55
C ASP A 343 17.51 -6.37 6.03
N PRO A 344 16.97 -5.31 5.40
CA PRO A 344 15.60 -5.35 4.88
C PRO A 344 15.43 -6.27 3.65
N ASP A 345 16.52 -6.69 3.00
CA ASP A 345 16.47 -7.68 1.89
C ASP A 345 16.46 -9.13 2.40
N ALA A 346 16.85 -9.36 3.66
CA ALA A 346 16.90 -10.67 4.30
C ALA A 346 16.09 -10.73 5.61
N PRO A 347 14.78 -10.39 5.59
CA PRO A 347 13.93 -10.49 6.76
C PRO A 347 13.80 -11.94 7.25
N ARG A 348 13.83 -12.14 8.57
CA ARG A 348 13.73 -13.44 9.22
C ARG A 348 12.36 -14.03 8.95
N ALA A 349 12.32 -15.31 8.57
CA ALA A 349 11.10 -16.13 8.45
C ALA A 349 10.02 -15.61 7.46
N LEU A 350 10.39 -14.79 6.47
CA LEU A 350 9.50 -14.42 5.37
C LEU A 350 9.84 -15.23 4.10
N ALA A 351 8.80 -15.71 3.42
CA ALA A 351 8.88 -16.31 2.09
C ALA A 351 8.07 -15.47 1.12
N LYS A 352 8.57 -15.31 -0.12
CA LYS A 352 7.94 -14.45 -1.15
C LYS A 352 6.52 -14.89 -1.55
N VAL A 353 6.24 -16.19 -1.45
CA VAL A 353 4.90 -16.75 -1.65
C VAL A 353 4.54 -17.52 -0.39
N THR A 354 3.53 -17.06 0.34
CA THR A 354 2.99 -17.78 1.48
C THR A 354 2.05 -18.87 0.98
N GLU A 355 2.45 -20.13 1.16
CA GLU A 355 1.56 -21.28 1.00
C GLU A 355 0.91 -21.60 2.35
N THR A 356 -0.42 -21.56 2.41
CA THR A 356 -1.20 -22.08 3.54
C THR A 356 -1.90 -23.34 3.04
N ARG A 357 -1.44 -24.51 3.46
CA ARG A 357 -2.09 -25.80 3.21
C ARG A 357 -2.58 -26.39 4.53
#